data_AF-G6YJ77-F1
#
_entry.id   AF-G6YJ77-F1
#
_cell.length_a   1.000
_cell.length_b   1.000
_cell.length_c   1.000
_cell.angle_alpha   90.00
_cell.angle_beta   90.00
_cell.angle_gamma   90.00
#
_symmetry.space_group_name_H-M   'P 1'
#
loop_
_entity.id
_entity.type
_entity.pdbx_description
1 polymer ?
#
loop_
_entity_poly.entity_id
_entity_poly.type
_entity_poly.pdbx_seq_one_letter_code
_entity_poly.pdbx_strand_id
1 'polypeptide(L)'
;MPIFKNKTEDSDGWLSILLALRLRQIENEYPDYASFADATGLSRGTLYQLRTGKGNPTFVTLERLARHLKVPVWTLIGRTGDDDSVKRDIETFGFSFTEIARHIEATRAVKRSMTEFSGVPSLKEAASPAGATSEKKRLPPAKKGRRANQ
;
A
#
# COMPACT_ATOMS: atom_id res chain seq x y z
N MET A 1 -15.59 5.15 34.80
CA MET A 1 -14.18 4.70 34.92
C MET A 1 -13.62 4.53 33.52
N PRO A 2 -12.75 5.40 32.99
CA PRO A 2 -12.07 5.09 31.74
C PRO A 2 -10.98 4.07 32.04
N ILE A 3 -11.12 2.88 31.48
CA ILE A 3 -10.08 1.83 31.48
C ILE A 3 -9.06 2.26 30.43
N PHE A 4 -7.94 2.81 30.86
CA PHE A 4 -6.78 2.98 29.99
C PHE A 4 -6.25 1.59 29.67
N LYS A 5 -6.60 1.07 28.48
CA LYS A 5 -6.15 -0.24 28.00
C LYS A 5 -4.61 -0.25 27.92
N ASN A 6 -4.05 -1.30 28.51
CA ASN A 6 -2.63 -1.63 28.71
C ASN A 6 -1.68 -1.05 27.68
N LYS A 7 -0.72 -0.25 28.16
CA LYS A 7 0.57 -0.10 27.48
C LYS A 7 1.26 -1.47 27.51
N THR A 8 1.32 -2.13 26.36
CA THR A 8 2.58 -2.68 25.83
C THR A 8 3.47 -3.46 26.83
N GLU A 9 2.93 -4.40 27.61
CA GLU A 9 3.77 -5.24 28.49
C GLU A 9 4.29 -6.52 27.81
N ASP A 10 3.75 -6.90 26.64
CA ASP A 10 4.04 -8.22 26.05
C ASP A 10 5.03 -8.22 24.87
N SER A 11 5.59 -7.07 24.48
CA SER A 11 6.62 -7.04 23.42
C SER A 11 7.82 -6.25 23.88
N ASP A 12 8.99 -6.89 23.94
CA ASP A 12 10.28 -6.28 24.29
C ASP A 12 10.72 -5.13 23.35
N GLY A 13 9.89 -4.75 22.37
CA GLY A 13 10.15 -3.69 21.40
C GLY A 13 11.27 -4.03 20.41
N TRP A 14 11.90 -5.20 20.54
CA TRP A 14 13.07 -5.60 19.77
C TRP A 14 12.82 -5.55 18.26
N LEU A 15 11.68 -6.05 17.79
CA LEU A 15 11.33 -6.01 16.36
C LEU A 15 11.12 -4.57 15.84
N SER A 16 10.50 -3.70 16.64
CA SER A 16 10.34 -2.28 16.29
C SER A 16 11.70 -1.57 16.21
N ILE A 17 12.63 -1.90 17.11
CA ILE A 17 13.99 -1.36 17.11
C ILE A 17 14.78 -1.89 15.90
N LEU A 18 14.74 -3.20 15.64
CA LEU A 18 15.39 -3.80 14.47
C LEU A 18 14.88 -3.19 13.16
N LEU A 19 13.56 -3.06 13.01
CA LEU A 19 12.98 -2.42 11.85
C LEU A 19 13.44 -0.96 11.73
N ALA A 20 13.45 -0.21 12.82
CA ALA A 20 13.91 1.17 12.82
C ALA A 20 15.37 1.30 12.36
N LEU A 21 16.26 0.44 12.88
CA LEU A 21 17.66 0.39 12.46
C LEU A 21 17.77 0.03 10.97
N ARG A 22 17.01 -0.96 10.51
CA ARG A 22 17.03 -1.37 9.11
C ARG A 22 16.53 -0.27 8.17
N LEU A 23 15.45 0.42 8.53
CA LEU A 23 14.95 1.55 7.76
C LEU A 23 15.97 2.68 7.66
N ARG A 24 16.74 2.96 8.72
CA ARG A 24 17.83 3.95 8.69
C ARG A 24 18.99 3.52 7.80
N GLN A 25 19.31 2.22 7.77
CA GLN A 25 20.33 1.71 6.85
C GLN A 25 19.91 1.89 5.40
N ILE A 26 18.65 1.55 5.08
CA ILE A 26 18.10 1.72 3.73
C ILE A 26 17.99 3.22 3.39
N GLU A 27 17.60 4.08 4.33
CA GLU A 27 17.54 5.54 4.16
C GLU A 27 18.87 6.12 3.66
N ASN A 28 20.01 5.56 4.05
CA ASN A 28 21.33 6.01 3.60
C ASN A 28 21.60 5.74 2.10
N GLU A 29 20.80 4.91 1.45
CA GLU A 29 20.87 4.67 0.00
C GLU A 29 20.14 5.75 -0.82
N TYR A 30 19.42 6.66 -0.12
CA TYR A 30 18.66 7.74 -0.74
C TYR A 30 19.35 9.09 -0.52
N PRO A 31 19.20 10.06 -1.44
CA PRO A 31 19.82 11.37 -1.34
C PRO A 31 19.28 12.20 -0.17
N ASP A 32 18.00 12.01 0.19
CA ASP A 32 17.33 12.76 1.25
C ASP A 32 16.12 12.00 1.80
N TYR A 33 15.64 12.44 2.97
CA TYR A 33 14.51 11.81 3.67
C TYR A 33 13.18 11.90 2.90
N ALA A 34 12.94 12.94 2.10
CA ALA A 34 11.72 13.04 1.31
C ALA A 34 11.72 12.01 0.17
N SER A 35 12.84 11.86 -0.53
CA SER A 35 13.03 10.81 -1.55
C SER A 35 12.83 9.41 -0.97
N PHE A 36 13.39 9.14 0.22
CA PHE A 36 13.15 7.89 0.94
C PHE A 36 11.67 7.71 1.32
N ALA A 37 11.03 8.76 1.84
CA ALA A 37 9.63 8.69 2.24
C ALA A 37 8.71 8.37 1.07
N ASP A 38 8.94 8.99 -0.08
CA ASP A 38 8.16 8.75 -1.30
C ASP A 38 8.38 7.32 -1.83
N ALA A 39 9.60 6.78 -1.67
CA ALA A 39 9.92 5.41 -2.07
C ALA A 39 9.22 4.34 -1.21
N THR A 40 8.93 4.63 0.07
CA THR A 40 8.36 3.63 1.01
C THR A 40 6.87 3.31 0.78
N GLY A 41 6.16 4.17 0.05
CA GLY A 41 4.71 4.06 -0.14
C GLY A 41 3.89 4.25 1.14
N LEU A 42 4.47 4.80 2.21
CA LEU A 42 3.81 5.11 3.48
C LEU A 42 3.62 6.62 3.66
N SER A 43 2.72 7.00 4.56
CA SER A 43 2.63 8.40 5.00
C SER A 43 3.89 8.79 5.79
N ARG A 44 4.33 10.05 5.69
CA ARG A 44 5.50 10.57 6.42
C ARG A 44 5.42 10.36 7.93
N GLY A 45 4.22 10.50 8.51
CA GLY A 45 3.98 10.29 9.94
C GLY A 45 4.14 8.81 10.33
N THR A 46 3.57 7.90 9.55
CA THR A 46 3.74 6.45 9.77
C THR A 46 5.19 6.05 9.63
N LEU A 47 5.87 6.49 8.57
CA LEU A 47 7.28 6.20 8.36
C LEU A 47 8.15 6.71 9.50
N TYR A 48 7.89 7.93 9.98
CA TYR A 48 8.61 8.50 11.12
C TYR A 48 8.45 7.64 12.38
N GLN A 49 7.23 7.17 12.68
CA GLN A 49 7.02 6.27 13.83
C GLN A 49 7.79 4.96 13.69
N LEU A 50 7.83 4.38 12.50
CA LEU A 50 8.57 3.13 12.24
C LEU A 50 10.08 3.35 12.32
N ARG A 51 10.62 4.39 11.68
CA ARG A 51 12.04 4.77 11.71
C ARG A 51 12.56 5.15 13.10
N THR A 52 11.67 5.56 14.00
CA THR A 52 12.00 5.88 15.40
C THR A 52 11.74 4.73 16.37
N GLY A 53 11.29 3.56 15.88
CA GLY A 53 11.01 2.39 16.71
C GLY A 53 9.78 2.53 17.60
N LYS A 54 8.97 3.57 17.39
CA LYS A 54 7.74 3.86 18.15
C LYS A 54 6.49 3.21 17.54
N GLY A 55 6.60 2.74 16.30
CA GLY A 55 5.49 2.11 15.58
C GLY A 55 5.40 0.60 15.84
N ASN A 56 4.17 0.10 15.76
CA ASN A 56 3.84 -1.33 15.72
C ASN A 56 3.24 -1.65 14.33
N PRO A 57 4.06 -1.94 13.31
CA PRO A 57 3.55 -2.23 11.98
C PRO A 57 2.80 -3.57 11.97
N THR A 58 1.68 -3.61 11.25
CA THR A 58 1.07 -4.89 10.89
C THR A 58 1.92 -5.61 9.86
N PHE A 59 1.73 -6.92 9.69
CA PHE A 59 2.38 -7.67 8.60
C PHE A 59 2.06 -7.08 7.22
N VAL A 60 0.83 -6.57 7.02
CA VAL A 60 0.45 -5.89 5.77
C VAL A 60 1.31 -4.65 5.52
N THR A 61 1.62 -3.88 6.56
CA THR A 61 2.52 -2.71 6.46
C THR A 61 3.94 -3.14 6.10
N LEU A 62 4.45 -4.22 6.68
CA LEU A 62 5.77 -4.77 6.34
C LEU A 62 5.83 -5.25 4.88
N GLU A 63 4.82 -5.99 4.41
CA GLU A 63 4.73 -6.42 3.01
C GLU A 63 4.61 -5.24 2.04
N ARG A 64 3.91 -4.16 2.44
CA ARG A 64 3.81 -2.94 1.64
C ARG A 64 5.18 -2.27 1.53
N LEU A 65 5.86 -2.07 2.66
CA LEU A 65 7.22 -1.52 2.70
C LEU A 65 8.18 -2.33 1.83
N ALA A 66 8.20 -3.65 1.99
CA ALA A 66 9.05 -4.57 1.25
C ALA A 66 8.86 -4.44 -0.27
N ARG A 67 7.59 -4.44 -0.71
CA ARG A 67 7.24 -4.27 -2.14
C ARG A 67 7.71 -2.94 -2.70
N HIS A 68 7.49 -1.86 -1.96
CA HIS A 68 7.83 -0.51 -2.38
C HIS A 68 9.35 -0.28 -2.43
N LEU A 69 10.07 -0.76 -1.42
CA LEU A 69 11.53 -0.71 -1.34
C LEU A 69 12.22 -1.78 -2.21
N LYS A 70 11.46 -2.68 -2.84
CA LYS A 70 11.95 -3.80 -3.67
C LYS A 70 12.94 -4.70 -2.93
N VAL A 71 12.69 -4.97 -1.65
CA VAL A 71 13.49 -5.86 -0.80
C VAL A 71 12.62 -7.00 -0.27
N PRO A 72 13.17 -8.20 0.01
CA PRO A 72 12.43 -9.25 0.67
C PRO A 72 11.98 -8.80 2.07
N VAL A 73 10.76 -9.18 2.48
CA VAL A 73 10.19 -8.77 3.78
C VAL A 73 11.06 -9.19 4.96
N TRP A 74 11.76 -10.32 4.83
CA TRP A 74 12.67 -10.87 5.84
C TRP A 74 13.85 -9.94 6.14
N THR A 75 14.30 -9.20 5.13
CA THR A 75 15.40 -8.25 5.29
C THR A 75 15.00 -7.05 6.17
N LEU A 76 13.71 -6.72 6.22
CA LEU A 76 13.18 -5.65 7.08
C LEU A 76 13.24 -6.01 8.56
N ILE A 77 13.24 -7.31 8.89
CA ILE A 77 13.31 -7.84 10.26
C ILE A 77 14.69 -8.41 10.60
N GLY A 78 15.72 -8.05 9.84
CA GLY A 78 17.11 -8.42 10.14
C GLY A 78 17.48 -9.88 9.86
N ARG A 79 16.61 -10.63 9.16
CA ARG A 79 16.95 -11.98 8.71
C ARG A 79 17.68 -11.88 7.37
N THR A 80 18.93 -12.33 7.37
CA THR A 80 19.71 -12.52 6.15
C THR A 80 19.15 -13.72 5.39
N GLY A 81 18.52 -13.48 4.26
CA GLY A 81 17.91 -14.53 3.44
C GLY A 81 17.08 -13.97 2.31
N ASP A 82 17.11 -14.67 1.17
CA ASP A 82 16.22 -14.50 0.04
C ASP A 82 14.98 -15.38 0.19
N ASP A 83 13.99 -15.21 -0.67
CA ASP A 83 12.77 -16.01 -0.62
C ASP A 83 13.07 -17.52 -0.77
N ASP A 84 14.15 -17.90 -1.46
CA ASP A 84 14.56 -19.29 -1.60
C ASP A 84 15.13 -19.91 -0.32
N SER A 85 15.80 -19.13 0.53
CA SER A 85 16.14 -19.58 1.89
C SER A 85 14.90 -19.89 2.73
N VAL A 86 13.84 -19.09 2.58
CA VAL A 86 12.60 -19.30 3.33
C VAL A 86 11.87 -20.54 2.85
N LYS A 87 11.83 -20.80 1.53
CA LYS A 87 11.28 -22.04 0.98
C LYS A 87 11.96 -23.27 1.59
N ARG A 88 13.30 -23.27 1.60
CA ARG A 88 14.10 -24.37 2.17
C ARG A 88 13.80 -24.59 3.65
N ASP A 89 13.70 -23.50 4.42
CA ASP A 89 13.42 -23.60 5.84
C ASP A 89 12.00 -24.16 6.09
N ILE A 90 10.99 -23.72 5.33
CA ILE A 90 9.62 -24.25 5.39
C ILE A 90 9.61 -25.77 5.15
N GLU A 91 10.30 -26.23 4.12
CA GLU A 91 10.42 -27.66 3.81
C GLU A 91 11.19 -28.43 4.89
N THR A 92 12.23 -27.83 5.45
CA THR A 92 13.01 -28.41 6.56
C THR A 92 12.15 -28.60 7.82
N PHE A 93 11.21 -27.69 8.08
CA PHE A 93 10.24 -27.84 9.17
C PHE A 93 9.11 -28.83 8.86
N GLY A 94 9.14 -29.50 7.70
CA GLY A 94 8.17 -30.52 7.31
C GLY A 94 6.90 -29.97 6.67
N PHE A 95 6.90 -28.70 6.23
CA PHE A 95 5.77 -28.08 5.55
C PHE A 95 6.02 -28.02 4.04
N SER A 96 4.97 -28.21 3.23
CA SER A 96 5.04 -28.07 1.78
C SER A 96 4.86 -26.60 1.37
N PHE A 97 5.90 -25.98 0.81
CA PHE A 97 5.81 -24.61 0.30
C PHE A 97 4.75 -24.47 -0.80
N THR A 98 4.70 -25.44 -1.72
CA THR A 98 3.78 -25.41 -2.87
C THR A 98 2.32 -25.50 -2.42
N GLU A 99 2.04 -26.29 -1.39
CA GLU A 99 0.69 -26.42 -0.83
C GLU A 99 0.25 -25.14 -0.12
N ILE A 100 1.13 -24.54 0.68
CA ILE A 100 0.88 -23.24 1.34
C ILE A 100 0.60 -22.16 0.29
N ALA A 101 1.44 -22.08 -0.76
CA ALA A 101 1.27 -21.11 -1.83
C ALA A 101 -0.09 -21.28 -2.53
N ARG A 102 -0.46 -22.51 -2.88
CA ARG A 102 -1.75 -22.82 -3.51
C ARG A 102 -2.94 -22.44 -2.63
N HIS A 103 -2.86 -22.69 -1.32
CA HIS A 103 -3.91 -22.33 -0.37
C HIS A 103 -4.09 -20.80 -0.26
N ILE A 104 -2.99 -20.05 -0.23
CA ILE A 104 -3.01 -18.59 -0.22
C ILE A 104 -3.67 -18.05 -1.50
N GLU A 105 -3.32 -18.60 -2.66
CA GLU A 105 -3.88 -18.20 -3.96
C GLU A 105 -5.39 -18.50 -4.04
N ALA A 106 -5.82 -19.68 -3.63
CA ALA A 106 -7.23 -20.05 -3.57
C ALA A 106 -8.02 -19.10 -2.67
N THR A 107 -7.49 -18.80 -1.48
CA THR A 107 -8.11 -17.84 -0.54
C THR A 107 -8.22 -16.43 -1.14
N ARG A 108 -7.18 -15.98 -1.86
CA ARG A 108 -7.20 -14.69 -2.56
C ARG A 108 -8.22 -14.67 -3.71
N ALA A 109 -8.34 -15.75 -4.46
CA ALA A 109 -9.31 -15.88 -5.56
C ALA A 109 -10.76 -15.81 -5.04
N VAL A 110 -11.07 -16.52 -3.95
CA VAL A 110 -12.40 -16.46 -3.30
C VAL A 110 -12.71 -15.02 -2.87
N LYS A 111 -11.78 -14.34 -2.20
CA LYS A 111 -11.97 -12.93 -1.78
C LYS A 111 -12.23 -12.00 -2.96
N ARG A 112 -11.54 -12.18 -4.10
CA ARG A 112 -11.80 -11.38 -5.32
C ARG A 112 -13.21 -11.63 -5.86
N SER A 113 -13.60 -12.89 -6.00
CA SER A 113 -14.94 -13.24 -6.51
C SER A 113 -16.07 -12.70 -5.63
N MET A 114 -15.90 -12.68 -4.31
CA MET A 114 -16.85 -12.07 -3.37
C MET A 114 -16.96 -10.56 -3.52
N THR A 115 -15.89 -9.90 -3.95
CA THR A 115 -15.88 -8.43 -4.14
C THR A 115 -16.50 -8.03 -5.48
N GLU A 116 -16.36 -8.88 -6.50
CA GLU A 116 -16.94 -8.69 -7.84
C GLU A 116 -18.44 -9.04 -7.89
N PHE A 117 -18.93 -9.93 -7.01
CA PHE A 117 -20.35 -10.26 -6.85
C PHE A 117 -21.14 -9.21 -6.03
N SER A 118 -20.79 -7.93 -6.17
CA SER A 118 -21.64 -6.83 -5.71
C SER A 118 -22.77 -6.68 -6.71
N GLY A 119 -23.92 -7.34 -6.48
CA GLY A 119 -25.13 -7.35 -7.31
C GLY A 119 -25.83 -5.98 -7.51
N VAL A 120 -25.08 -4.89 -7.57
CA VAL A 120 -25.54 -3.57 -8.00
C VAL A 120 -25.07 -3.38 -9.44
N PRO A 121 -25.96 -3.39 -10.44
CA PRO A 121 -25.58 -3.08 -11.81
C PRO A 121 -24.99 -1.66 -11.85
N SER A 122 -23.75 -1.54 -12.33
CA SER A 122 -23.11 -0.26 -12.58
C SER A 122 -23.90 0.45 -13.67
N LEU A 123 -24.67 1.48 -13.30
CA LEU A 123 -25.35 2.42 -14.22
C LEU A 123 -24.29 3.27 -14.93
N LYS A 124 -23.54 2.65 -15.85
CA LYS A 124 -22.63 3.34 -16.75
C LYS A 124 -22.61 2.68 -18.13
N GLU A 125 -23.79 2.47 -18.69
CA GLU A 125 -23.92 2.19 -20.13
C GLU A 125 -25.30 2.60 -20.64
N ALA A 126 -25.54 3.91 -20.68
CA ALA A 126 -26.66 4.50 -21.44
C ALA A 126 -26.26 5.90 -21.95
N ALA A 127 -25.20 5.96 -22.74
CA ALA A 127 -24.88 7.08 -23.64
C ALA A 127 -23.92 6.54 -24.70
N SER A 128 -24.37 6.07 -25.87
CA SER A 128 -24.79 6.82 -27.08
C SER A 128 -24.61 5.82 -28.28
N PRO A 129 -24.86 6.12 -29.58
CA PRO A 129 -25.56 7.23 -30.24
C PRO A 129 -26.47 6.81 -31.45
N ALA A 130 -27.47 7.63 -31.83
CA ALA A 130 -28.06 7.75 -33.17
C ALA A 130 -29.30 8.68 -33.05
N GLY A 131 -29.68 9.61 -33.92
CA GLY A 131 -29.17 10.14 -35.18
C GLY A 131 -30.06 11.34 -35.55
N ALA A 132 -29.46 12.34 -36.20
CA ALA A 132 -30.00 13.47 -36.97
C ALA A 132 -31.48 13.94 -36.80
N THR A 133 -31.65 15.22 -36.45
CA THR A 133 -32.35 16.16 -37.36
C THR A 133 -31.90 17.60 -37.12
N SER A 134 -31.72 18.31 -38.24
CA SER A 134 -31.20 19.66 -38.37
C SER A 134 -32.22 20.73 -37.98
N GLU A 135 -31.79 21.83 -37.34
CA GLU A 135 -32.39 23.14 -37.63
C GLU A 135 -31.41 24.31 -37.40
N LYS A 136 -31.32 25.17 -38.41
CA LYS A 136 -30.53 26.39 -38.50
C LYS A 136 -31.12 27.48 -37.60
N LYS A 137 -30.29 28.19 -36.80
CA LYS A 137 -30.41 29.67 -36.69
C LYS A 137 -29.21 30.36 -36.02
N ARG A 138 -28.48 31.11 -36.85
CA ARG A 138 -27.90 32.46 -36.66
C ARG A 138 -27.05 32.77 -35.39
N LEU A 139 -25.75 32.97 -35.62
CA LEU A 139 -24.90 34.00 -34.96
C LEU A 139 -25.38 35.42 -35.35
N PRO A 140 -25.10 36.54 -34.62
CA PRO A 140 -23.78 36.95 -34.06
C PRO A 140 -23.90 37.84 -32.76
N PRO A 141 -22.98 38.77 -32.39
CA PRO A 141 -21.50 38.81 -32.40
C PRO A 141 -20.88 39.04 -30.99
N ALA A 142 -19.55 38.99 -30.95
CA ALA A 142 -18.68 39.32 -29.82
C ALA A 142 -18.86 40.74 -29.24
N LYS A 143 -18.65 40.90 -27.92
CA LYS A 143 -18.13 42.15 -27.34
C LYS A 143 -17.17 41.92 -26.18
N LYS A 144 -16.05 42.61 -26.33
CA LYS A 144 -14.85 42.75 -25.50
C LYS A 144 -15.09 43.85 -24.44
N GLY A 145 -14.61 43.64 -23.21
CA GLY A 145 -14.53 44.67 -22.14
C GLY A 145 -14.15 43.97 -20.83
N ARG A 146 -12.93 43.99 -20.28
CA ARG A 146 -11.97 45.05 -19.90
C ARG A 146 -12.39 45.79 -18.61
N ARG A 147 -11.46 45.73 -17.62
CA ARG A 147 -11.27 46.50 -16.35
C ARG A 147 -11.86 45.84 -15.11
N ALA A 148 -11.08 45.48 -14.07
CA ALA A 148 -10.08 46.21 -13.25
C ALA A 148 -10.72 47.12 -12.18
N ASN A 149 -10.08 47.13 -11.00
CA ASN A 149 -10.33 47.82 -9.73
C ASN A 149 -11.28 47.08 -8.77
N GLN A 150 -11.00 46.97 -7.47
CA GLN A 150 -9.96 47.55 -6.63
C GLN A 150 -9.76 46.64 -5.42
#